data_AF-A0A4Q3YP91-F1
#
_entry.id   AF-A0A4Q3YP91-F1
#
_cell.length_a   1.000
_cell.length_b   1.000
_cell.length_c   1.000
_cell.angle_alpha   90.00
_cell.angle_beta   90.00
_cell.angle_gamma   90.00
#
_symmetry.space_group_name_H-M   'P 1'
#
loop_
_entity.id
_entity.type
_entity.pdbx_description
1 polymer ?
#
loop_
_entity_poly.entity_id
_entity_poly.type
_entity_poly.pdbx_seq_one_letter_code
_entity_poly.pdbx_strand_id
1 'polypeptide(L)'
;WFDFEHKAGVASALPKSFRYEAGRGVMAAVEWTGAGRAAIEGKDFSYFSPVFFLGDDGVPDGLPERGPLGALVNEPAFREIPRIAASDAAGTTETNAMSQFLILATCGLLTQTEAAREDAESLARQRVNAMRGDTDTLRTVQASLAEITAERDGLKTKLEAAEAKVKQAADKRAEDLVSAAAADGRIAPKDDKTQGFYKRLIAAGDADAEEALKTLPKQHAGLDKPVIVAGADKAAVTNIDEKAKAMIAAGEAKDMDEARGVFFASDADAYRQYLASLK
;
A
#
# COMPACT_ATOMS: atom_id res chain seq x y z
N TRP A 1 20.07 22.06 50.57
CA TRP A 1 20.46 21.48 51.88
C TRP A 1 19.34 20.58 52.37
N PHE A 2 19.53 19.86 53.47
CA PHE A 2 18.45 19.18 54.17
C PHE A 2 18.17 19.91 55.48
N ASP A 3 16.91 19.99 55.89
CA ASP A 3 16.47 20.70 57.10
C ASP A 3 15.88 19.72 58.13
N PHE A 4 15.17 20.27 59.12
CA PHE A 4 14.41 19.53 60.12
C PHE A 4 12.93 19.81 59.94
N GLU A 5 12.10 18.76 59.96
CA GLU A 5 10.64 18.84 59.95
C GLU A 5 10.05 19.68 58.80
N HIS A 6 10.75 19.83 57.67
CA HIS A 6 10.36 20.66 56.53
C HIS A 6 10.09 22.13 56.90
N LYS A 7 10.79 22.67 57.92
CA LYS A 7 10.61 24.04 58.41
C LYS A 7 11.46 25.10 57.69
N ALA A 8 12.28 24.69 56.72
CA ALA A 8 13.21 25.54 55.96
C ALA A 8 14.15 26.39 56.85
N GLY A 9 14.55 25.84 58.00
CA GLY A 9 15.39 26.50 59.01
C GLY A 9 16.85 26.04 58.96
N VAL A 10 17.38 25.69 60.14
CA VAL A 10 18.75 25.19 60.28
C VAL A 10 18.96 23.94 59.42
N ALA A 11 20.07 23.88 58.70
CA ALA A 11 20.42 22.71 57.92
C ALA A 11 20.80 21.54 58.83
N SER A 12 20.17 20.38 58.62
CA SER A 12 20.53 19.10 59.23
C SER A 12 21.71 18.46 58.50
N ALA A 13 21.76 18.57 57.18
CA ALA A 13 22.88 18.06 56.39
C ALA A 13 23.02 18.79 55.04
N LEU A 14 24.21 18.70 54.45
CA LEU A 14 24.51 19.23 53.13
C LEU A 14 24.73 18.06 52.15
N PRO A 15 23.96 17.96 51.06
CA PRO A 15 24.17 16.90 50.07
C PRO A 15 25.48 17.13 49.31
N LYS A 16 26.27 16.07 49.18
CA LYS A 16 27.53 16.04 48.41
C LYS A 16 27.36 15.44 47.03
N SER A 17 26.59 14.36 46.94
CA SER A 17 26.29 13.69 45.68
C SER A 17 25.04 12.83 45.80
N PHE A 18 24.44 12.52 44.65
CA PHE A 18 23.32 11.59 44.53
C PHE A 18 23.76 10.42 43.66
N ARG A 19 23.32 9.22 44.01
CA ARG A 19 23.53 8.01 43.22
C ARG A 19 22.29 7.12 43.27
N TYR A 20 22.05 6.37 42.22
CA TYR A 20 21.01 5.35 42.20
C TYR A 20 21.59 4.01 42.67
N GLU A 21 20.92 3.37 43.63
CA GLU A 21 21.23 2.01 44.08
C GLU A 21 20.04 1.10 43.75
N ALA A 22 20.26 0.08 42.91
CA ALA A 22 19.22 -0.86 42.50
C ALA A 22 18.59 -1.54 43.73
N GLY A 23 17.25 -1.51 43.82
CA GLY A 23 16.49 -2.05 44.95
C GLY A 23 16.45 -1.17 46.21
N ARG A 24 17.20 -0.07 46.27
CA ARG A 24 17.18 0.89 47.39
C ARG A 24 16.71 2.29 46.98
N GLY A 25 16.83 2.64 45.71
CA GLY A 25 16.40 3.93 45.15
C GLY A 25 17.53 4.96 45.11
N VAL A 26 17.15 6.25 45.11
CA VAL A 26 18.10 7.36 45.06
C VAL A 26 18.70 7.57 46.45
N MET A 27 20.02 7.46 46.54
CA MET A 27 20.81 7.63 47.77
C MET A 27 21.57 8.96 47.72
N ALA A 28 21.49 9.74 48.79
CA ALA A 28 22.26 10.96 48.95
C ALA A 28 23.48 10.72 49.85
N ALA A 29 24.67 11.03 49.36
CA ALA A 29 25.84 11.19 50.21
C ALA A 29 25.77 12.58 50.85
N VAL A 30 25.94 12.66 52.16
CA VAL A 30 25.74 13.91 52.91
C VAL A 30 26.93 14.24 53.79
N GLU A 31 27.10 15.53 54.04
CA GLU A 31 27.89 16.06 55.13
C GLU A 31 26.96 16.53 56.24
N TRP A 32 27.04 15.89 57.41
CA TRP A 32 26.24 16.26 58.56
C TRP A 32 26.69 17.61 59.12
N THR A 33 25.74 18.50 59.38
CA THR A 33 26.01 19.70 60.19
C THR A 33 26.17 19.30 61.66
N GLY A 34 26.68 20.22 62.49
CA GLY A 34 26.78 19.96 63.94
C GLY A 34 25.42 19.61 64.56
N ALA A 35 24.36 20.34 64.17
CA ALA A 35 23.00 20.08 64.63
C ALA A 35 22.45 18.74 64.12
N GLY A 36 22.64 18.43 62.84
CA GLY A 36 22.16 17.15 62.28
C GLY A 36 22.87 15.94 62.83
N ARG A 37 24.18 16.04 63.05
CA ARG A 37 24.97 14.99 63.71
C ARG A 37 24.43 14.71 65.10
N ALA A 38 24.28 15.75 65.93
CA ALA A 38 23.77 15.61 67.29
C ALA A 38 22.36 15.00 67.31
N ALA A 39 21.50 15.40 66.37
CA ALA A 39 20.14 14.89 66.23
C ALA A 39 20.08 13.40 65.86
N ILE A 40 20.97 12.93 64.97
CA ILE A 40 21.04 11.50 64.59
C ILE A 40 21.68 10.67 65.71
N GLU A 41 22.79 11.14 66.29
CA GLU A 41 23.48 10.46 67.40
C GLU A 41 22.61 10.41 68.67
N GLY A 42 21.86 11.48 68.93
CA GLY A 42 20.87 11.59 70.00
C GLY A 42 19.57 10.82 69.72
N LYS A 43 19.38 10.32 68.48
CA LYS A 43 18.18 9.62 68.02
C LYS A 43 16.89 10.46 68.07
N ASP A 44 17.04 11.78 67.97
CA ASP A 44 15.92 12.73 67.97
C ASP A 44 15.08 12.61 66.69
N PHE A 45 15.71 12.16 65.60
CA PHE A 45 15.06 11.94 64.30
C PHE A 45 15.37 10.56 63.76
N SER A 46 14.33 9.87 63.30
CA SER A 46 14.44 8.48 62.84
C SER A 46 14.36 8.30 61.32
N TYR A 47 13.96 9.31 60.54
CA TYR A 47 13.70 9.16 59.11
C TYR A 47 14.18 10.35 58.28
N PHE A 48 14.39 10.10 56.99
CA PHE A 48 14.60 11.13 55.98
C PHE A 48 13.39 11.21 55.06
N SER A 49 12.79 12.39 54.92
CA SER A 49 11.66 12.63 54.00
C SER A 49 12.13 13.55 52.87
N PRO A 50 12.25 13.05 51.63
CA PRO A 50 12.68 13.88 50.50
C PRO A 50 11.59 14.88 50.09
N VAL A 51 12.00 15.92 49.36
CA VAL A 51 11.11 16.86 48.66
C VAL A 51 11.42 16.80 47.16
N PHE A 52 10.39 16.59 46.35
CA PHE A 52 10.46 16.62 44.89
C PHE A 52 9.11 17.09 44.33
N PHE A 53 9.12 17.58 43.11
CA PHE A 53 7.90 17.89 42.37
C PHE A 53 7.33 16.60 41.78
N LEU A 54 6.01 16.53 41.71
CA LEU A 54 5.29 15.50 40.98
C LEU A 54 4.81 16.11 39.66
N GLY A 55 4.95 15.37 38.57
CA GLY A 55 4.30 15.67 37.31
C GLY A 55 2.79 15.39 37.38
N ASP A 56 2.07 15.77 36.32
CA ASP A 56 0.61 15.57 36.22
C ASP A 56 0.19 14.09 36.28
N ASP A 57 1.13 13.18 36.03
CA ASP A 57 0.98 11.72 36.10
C ASP A 57 1.27 11.12 37.50
N GLY A 58 1.63 11.97 38.48
CA GLY A 58 2.00 11.53 39.82
C GLY A 58 3.39 10.91 39.91
N VAL A 59 4.24 11.06 38.88
CA VAL A 59 5.65 10.62 38.87
C VAL A 59 6.55 11.78 39.32
N PRO A 60 7.64 11.53 40.08
CA PRO A 60 8.60 12.57 40.42
C PRO A 60 9.19 13.27 39.17
N ASP A 61 8.95 14.58 39.04
CA ASP A 61 9.34 15.44 37.89
C ASP A 61 10.46 16.44 38.24
N GLY A 62 11.21 16.16 39.32
CA GLY A 62 12.43 16.88 39.64
C GLY A 62 12.50 17.40 41.06
N LEU A 63 13.59 18.11 41.36
CA LEU A 63 13.87 18.66 42.68
C LEU A 63 13.51 20.15 42.73
N PRO A 64 13.16 20.69 43.91
CA PRO A 64 12.93 22.13 44.03
C PRO A 64 14.18 22.93 43.66
N GLU A 65 14.02 23.93 42.78
CA GLU A 65 15.12 24.80 42.34
C GLU A 65 15.74 25.61 43.49
N ARG A 66 14.94 25.88 44.53
CA ARG A 66 15.34 26.62 45.73
C ARG A 66 14.72 25.98 46.96
N GLY A 67 15.46 26.00 48.06
CA GLY A 67 14.99 25.50 49.35
C GLY A 67 15.63 24.19 49.80
N PRO A 68 15.12 23.60 50.89
CA PRO A 68 15.54 22.28 51.35
C PRO A 68 15.10 21.19 50.36
N LEU A 69 15.99 20.22 50.11
CA LEU A 69 15.75 19.08 49.23
C LEU A 69 15.10 17.89 49.98
N GLY A 70 14.79 18.07 51.27
CA GLY A 70 14.34 17.04 52.18
C GLY A 70 14.61 17.40 53.63
N ALA A 71 14.01 16.66 54.54
CA ALA A 71 14.07 16.91 55.98
C ALA A 71 14.36 15.65 56.78
N LEU A 72 15.01 15.82 57.93
CA LEU A 72 14.94 14.83 59.01
C LEU A 72 13.58 14.93 59.72
N VAL A 73 12.91 13.79 59.87
CA VAL A 73 11.56 13.70 60.44
C VAL A 73 11.40 12.43 61.28
N ASN A 74 10.37 12.40 62.14
CA ASN A 74 9.93 11.19 62.82
C ASN A 74 8.72 10.53 62.13
N GLU A 75 7.99 11.29 61.32
CA GLU A 75 6.87 10.83 60.52
C GLU A 75 7.14 11.19 59.04
N PRO A 76 7.68 10.25 58.24
CA PRO A 76 7.97 10.50 56.83
C PRO A 76 6.69 10.53 55.98
N ALA A 77 6.72 11.29 54.88
CA ALA A 77 5.61 11.34 53.93
C ALA A 77 5.32 9.99 53.24
N PHE A 78 6.32 9.11 53.16
CA PHE A 78 6.19 7.76 52.61
C PHE A 78 6.17 6.72 53.73
N ARG A 79 5.25 5.76 53.63
CA ARG A 79 5.03 4.74 54.67
C ARG A 79 6.14 3.69 54.77
N GLU A 80 6.92 3.51 53.71
CA GLU A 80 7.88 2.40 53.58
C GLU A 80 9.36 2.85 53.63
N ILE A 81 9.65 4.09 54.02
CA ILE A 81 11.04 4.56 54.13
C ILE A 81 11.74 3.91 55.34
N PRO A 82 12.94 3.34 55.17
CA PRO A 82 13.70 2.77 56.27
C PRO A 82 14.16 3.85 57.26
N ARG A 83 14.26 3.48 58.54
CA ARG A 83 14.82 4.36 59.56
C ARG A 83 16.29 4.67 59.29
N ILE A 84 16.72 5.89 59.60
CA ILE A 84 18.12 6.27 59.77
C ILE A 84 18.61 5.68 61.09
N ALA A 85 18.70 4.37 61.17
CA ALA A 85 19.50 3.71 62.19
C ALA A 85 20.90 3.52 61.62
N ALA A 86 21.92 3.66 62.46
CA ALA A 86 23.18 2.98 62.22
C ALA A 86 22.85 1.49 62.16
N SER A 87 22.58 1.00 60.96
CA SER A 87 22.51 -0.43 60.73
C SER A 87 23.92 -0.94 60.97
N ASP A 88 24.19 -1.38 62.20
CA ASP A 88 24.81 -2.68 62.41
C ASP A 88 23.91 -3.72 61.73
N ALA A 89 23.85 -3.65 60.39
CA ALA A 89 23.85 -4.85 59.60
C ALA A 89 25.29 -5.35 59.70
N ALA A 90 25.67 -5.82 60.89
CA ALA A 90 26.62 -6.91 60.99
C ALA A 90 26.18 -7.86 59.89
N GLY A 91 27.05 -8.05 58.90
CA GLY A 91 26.77 -8.90 57.78
C GLY A 91 26.37 -10.26 58.31
N THR A 92 25.06 -10.51 58.37
CA THR A 92 24.55 -11.83 58.07
C THR A 92 24.80 -11.99 56.57
N THR A 93 26.05 -12.29 56.24
CA THR A 93 26.40 -13.09 55.08
C THR A 93 25.94 -14.51 55.36
N GLU A 94 24.68 -14.68 55.75
CA GLU A 94 23.92 -15.75 55.16
C GLU A 94 23.49 -15.16 53.84
N THR A 95 24.17 -15.55 52.77
CA THR A 95 23.65 -15.42 51.42
C THR A 95 22.31 -16.14 51.45
N ASN A 96 21.25 -15.40 51.78
CA ASN A 96 19.97 -15.99 52.10
C ASN A 96 19.49 -16.65 50.80
N ALA A 97 19.58 -17.97 50.70
CA ALA A 97 19.06 -18.70 49.55
C ALA A 97 17.58 -18.32 49.33
N MET A 98 16.87 -17.89 50.38
CA MET A 98 15.51 -17.36 50.33
C MET A 98 15.39 -16.04 49.54
N SER A 99 16.43 -15.19 49.44
CA SER A 99 16.39 -13.95 48.66
C SER A 99 16.60 -14.19 47.17
N GLN A 100 17.54 -15.08 46.79
CA GLN A 100 17.71 -15.49 45.39
C GLN A 100 16.50 -16.29 44.89
N PHE A 101 15.96 -17.17 45.74
CA PHE A 101 14.71 -17.89 45.54
C PHE A 101 13.55 -16.94 45.17
N LEU A 102 13.29 -15.93 46.02
CA LEU A 102 12.20 -14.99 45.81
C LEU A 102 12.38 -14.20 44.53
N ILE A 103 13.61 -13.81 44.19
CA ILE A 103 13.90 -13.03 42.98
C ILE A 103 13.63 -13.86 41.72
N LEU A 104 14.10 -15.12 41.66
CA LEU A 104 13.89 -16.00 40.50
C LEU A 104 12.40 -16.30 40.28
N ALA A 105 11.65 -16.49 41.37
CA ALA A 105 10.20 -16.71 41.30
C ALA A 105 9.41 -15.45 40.94
N THR A 106 9.77 -14.29 41.51
CA THR A 106 9.10 -13.01 41.22
C THR A 106 9.34 -12.54 39.80
N CYS A 107 10.54 -12.78 39.26
CA CYS A 107 10.86 -12.54 37.85
C CYS A 107 10.16 -13.51 36.89
N GLY A 108 9.37 -14.48 37.40
CA GLY A 108 8.66 -15.48 36.60
C GLY A 108 9.58 -16.49 35.91
N LEU A 109 10.87 -16.49 36.21
CA LEU A 109 11.84 -17.37 35.59
C LEU A 109 11.66 -18.81 36.07
N LEU A 110 11.31 -18.99 37.35
CA LEU A 110 11.01 -20.26 38.00
C LEU A 110 9.71 -20.16 38.79
N THR A 111 9.08 -21.29 39.09
CA THR A 111 8.00 -21.33 40.09
C THR A 111 8.55 -21.32 41.51
N GLN A 112 7.73 -20.97 42.52
CA GLN A 112 8.12 -21.04 43.93
C GLN A 112 8.51 -22.46 44.38
N THR A 113 8.03 -23.51 43.72
CA THR A 113 8.43 -24.89 44.04
C THR A 113 9.74 -25.29 43.36
N GLU A 114 10.07 -24.70 42.21
CA GLU A 114 11.32 -24.98 41.48
C GLU A 114 12.48 -24.18 42.04
N ALA A 115 12.26 -22.92 42.41
CA ALA A 115 13.32 -22.08 42.93
C ALA A 115 13.78 -22.52 44.34
N ALA A 116 12.96 -23.29 45.09
CA ALA A 116 13.29 -23.79 46.42
C ALA A 116 14.14 -25.07 46.41
N ARG A 117 14.45 -25.61 45.22
CA ARG A 117 15.27 -26.81 45.04
C ARG A 117 16.76 -26.46 45.03
N GLU A 118 17.62 -27.40 45.42
CA GLU A 118 19.08 -27.22 45.37
C GLU A 118 19.62 -26.99 43.95
N ASP A 119 18.91 -27.45 42.91
CA ASP A 119 19.29 -27.30 41.51
C ASP A 119 18.72 -26.02 40.84
N ALA A 120 18.09 -25.13 41.61
CA ALA A 120 17.42 -23.93 41.10
C ALA A 120 18.33 -23.03 40.25
N GLU A 121 19.60 -22.87 40.62
CA GLU A 121 20.54 -22.06 39.83
C GLU A 121 20.82 -22.67 38.45
N SER A 122 21.00 -24.00 38.40
CA SER A 122 21.20 -24.74 37.15
C SER A 122 19.97 -24.63 36.25
N LEU A 123 18.78 -24.79 36.83
CA LEU A 123 17.51 -24.69 36.11
C LEU A 123 17.25 -23.26 35.58
N ALA A 124 17.55 -22.24 36.39
CA ALA A 124 17.47 -20.84 35.97
C ALA A 124 18.41 -20.55 34.80
N ARG A 125 19.67 -21.01 34.88
CA ARG A 125 20.66 -20.88 33.79
C ARG A 125 20.19 -21.59 32.52
N GLN A 126 19.59 -22.78 32.64
CA GLN A 126 19.04 -23.51 31.50
C GLN A 126 17.90 -22.74 30.82
N ARG A 127 16.95 -22.18 31.59
CA ARG A 127 15.84 -21.38 31.02
C ARG A 127 16.33 -20.09 30.37
N VAL A 128 17.29 -19.40 30.97
CA VAL A 128 17.89 -18.20 30.37
C VAL A 128 18.59 -18.54 29.05
N ASN A 129 19.34 -19.64 29.01
CA ASN A 129 19.99 -20.09 27.78
C ASN A 129 18.98 -20.51 26.71
N ALA A 130 17.87 -21.16 27.10
CA ALA A 130 16.79 -21.51 26.19
C ALA A 130 16.11 -20.24 25.62
N MET A 131 15.74 -19.28 26.47
CA MET A 131 15.16 -18.00 26.02
C MET A 131 16.11 -17.22 25.10
N ARG A 132 17.42 -17.27 25.35
CA ARG A 132 18.41 -16.67 24.46
C ARG A 132 18.43 -17.37 23.10
N GLY A 133 18.40 -18.71 23.08
CA GLY A 133 18.28 -19.49 21.86
C GLY A 133 16.99 -19.19 21.08
N ASP A 134 15.86 -19.04 21.78
CA ASP A 134 14.59 -18.64 21.18
C ASP A 134 14.67 -17.22 20.61
N THR A 135 15.36 -16.30 21.28
CA THR A 135 15.59 -14.93 20.80
C THR A 135 16.44 -14.92 19.53
N ASP A 136 17.51 -15.71 19.48
CA ASP A 136 18.34 -15.86 18.28
C ASP A 136 17.56 -16.49 17.11
N THR A 137 16.72 -17.48 17.41
CA THR A 137 15.81 -18.09 16.43
C THR A 137 14.80 -17.06 15.92
N LEU A 138 14.19 -16.28 16.80
CA LEU A 138 13.22 -15.23 16.45
C LEU A 138 13.87 -14.18 15.55
N ARG A 139 15.09 -13.74 15.87
CA ARG A 139 15.86 -12.79 15.05
C ARG A 139 16.14 -13.34 13.65
N THR A 140 16.47 -14.62 13.56
CA THR A 140 16.71 -15.32 12.29
C THR A 140 15.43 -15.40 11.46
N VAL A 141 14.32 -15.82 12.08
CA VAL A 141 13.00 -15.89 11.42
C VAL A 141 12.55 -14.50 10.95
N GLN A 142 12.75 -13.45 11.75
CA GLN A 142 12.44 -12.07 11.37
C GLN A 142 13.26 -11.61 10.15
N ALA A 143 14.55 -11.95 10.10
CA ALA A 143 15.38 -11.64 8.95
C ALA A 143 14.90 -12.37 7.68
N SER A 144 14.60 -13.67 7.77
CA SER A 144 14.05 -14.44 6.64
C SER A 144 12.67 -13.93 6.20
N LEU A 145 11.81 -13.50 7.13
CA LEU A 145 10.52 -12.92 6.80
C LEU A 145 10.65 -11.60 6.03
N ALA A 146 11.61 -10.75 6.40
CA ALA A 146 11.90 -9.51 5.70
C ALA A 146 12.40 -9.78 4.27
N GLU A 147 13.29 -10.77 4.10
CA GLU A 147 13.81 -11.19 2.80
C GLU A 147 12.70 -11.74 1.90
N ILE A 148 11.89 -12.69 2.40
CA ILE A 148 10.75 -13.27 1.66
C ILE A 148 9.74 -12.19 1.27
N THR A 149 9.50 -11.22 2.15
CA THR A 149 8.59 -10.10 1.85
C THR A 149 9.13 -9.24 0.71
N ALA A 150 10.42 -8.90 0.74
CA ALA A 150 11.07 -8.14 -0.32
C ALA A 150 11.07 -8.89 -1.67
N GLU A 151 11.35 -10.21 -1.65
CA GLU A 151 11.29 -11.04 -2.86
C GLU A 151 9.86 -11.10 -3.43
N ARG A 152 8.85 -11.30 -2.59
CA ARG A 152 7.45 -11.34 -3.00
C ARG A 152 7.00 -10.02 -3.63
N ASP A 153 7.38 -8.88 -3.06
CA ASP A 153 7.04 -7.57 -3.62
C ASP A 153 7.78 -7.31 -4.93
N GLY A 154 9.04 -7.75 -5.04
CA GLY A 154 9.81 -7.72 -6.28
C GLY A 154 9.21 -8.59 -7.39
N LEU A 155 8.77 -9.81 -7.06
CA LEU A 155 8.10 -10.71 -8.01
C LEU A 155 6.74 -10.16 -8.45
N LYS A 156 5.96 -9.59 -7.52
CA LYS A 156 4.68 -8.94 -7.85
C LYS A 156 4.88 -7.80 -8.86
N THR A 157 5.88 -6.95 -8.64
CA THR A 157 6.23 -5.86 -9.56
C THR A 157 6.62 -6.39 -10.95
N LYS A 158 7.41 -7.46 -10.99
CA LYS A 158 7.81 -8.10 -12.26
C LYS A 158 6.61 -8.72 -12.98
N LEU A 159 5.67 -9.33 -12.25
CA LEU A 159 4.45 -9.91 -12.81
C LEU A 159 3.58 -8.83 -13.45
N GLU A 160 3.29 -7.75 -12.73
CA GLU A 160 2.50 -6.62 -13.25
C GLU A 160 3.15 -6.01 -14.51
N ALA A 161 4.48 -5.87 -14.50
CA ALA A 161 5.23 -5.38 -15.67
C ALA A 161 5.18 -6.36 -16.86
N ALA A 162 5.21 -7.67 -16.61
CA ALA A 162 5.10 -8.68 -17.66
C ALA A 162 3.69 -8.72 -18.26
N GLU A 163 2.65 -8.67 -17.43
CA GLU A 163 1.25 -8.60 -17.86
C GLU A 163 0.98 -7.35 -18.71
N ALA A 164 1.51 -6.19 -18.30
CA ALA A 164 1.41 -4.96 -19.08
C ALA A 164 2.08 -5.07 -20.45
N LYS A 165 3.26 -5.70 -20.53
CA LYS A 165 3.95 -5.96 -21.81
C LYS A 165 3.19 -6.93 -22.71
N VAL A 166 2.62 -7.99 -22.14
CA VAL A 166 1.79 -8.94 -22.89
C VAL A 166 0.57 -8.24 -23.47
N LYS A 167 -0.13 -7.42 -22.66
CA LYS A 167 -1.27 -6.63 -23.12
C LYS A 167 -0.88 -5.66 -24.24
N GLN A 168 0.21 -4.91 -24.07
CA GLN A 168 0.70 -3.98 -25.08
C GLN A 168 1.06 -4.69 -26.39
N ALA A 169 1.69 -5.87 -26.31
CA ALA A 169 2.01 -6.67 -27.49
C ALA A 169 0.75 -7.20 -28.18
N ALA A 170 -0.26 -7.62 -27.42
CA ALA A 170 -1.55 -8.06 -27.96
C ALA A 170 -2.31 -6.91 -28.64
N ASP A 171 -2.38 -5.74 -27.99
CA ASP A 171 -3.02 -4.53 -28.56
C ASP A 171 -2.33 -4.11 -29.86
N LYS A 172 -0.98 -4.09 -29.88
CA LYS A 172 -0.20 -3.76 -31.07
C LYS A 172 -0.42 -4.78 -32.19
N ARG A 173 -0.38 -6.07 -31.88
CA ARG A 173 -0.67 -7.14 -32.87
C ARG A 173 -2.07 -6.96 -33.49
N ALA A 174 -3.06 -6.69 -32.66
CA ALA A 174 -4.43 -6.46 -33.11
C ALA A 174 -4.53 -5.23 -34.02
N GLU A 175 -3.83 -4.15 -33.68
CA GLU A 175 -3.73 -2.95 -34.52
C GLU A 175 -3.07 -3.22 -35.87
N ASP A 176 -1.95 -3.93 -35.88
CA ASP A 176 -1.21 -4.28 -37.10
C ASP A 176 -2.07 -5.16 -38.03
N LEU A 177 -2.74 -6.18 -37.50
CA LEU A 177 -3.59 -7.10 -38.26
C LEU A 177 -4.82 -6.40 -38.87
N VAL A 178 -5.51 -5.57 -38.09
CA VAL A 178 -6.68 -4.84 -38.58
C VAL A 178 -6.28 -3.77 -39.61
N SER A 179 -5.15 -3.10 -39.40
CA SER A 179 -4.62 -2.13 -40.37
C SER A 179 -4.23 -2.82 -41.69
N ALA A 180 -3.63 -4.00 -41.63
CA ALA A 180 -3.35 -4.81 -42.81
C ALA A 180 -4.64 -5.26 -43.54
N ALA A 181 -5.67 -5.67 -42.80
CA ALA A 181 -6.96 -6.04 -43.39
C ALA A 181 -7.69 -4.85 -44.04
N ALA A 182 -7.58 -3.65 -43.46
CA ALA A 182 -8.10 -2.43 -44.06
C ALA A 182 -7.33 -2.05 -45.35
N ALA A 183 -6.00 -2.19 -45.34
CA ALA A 183 -5.16 -1.97 -46.53
C ALA A 183 -5.45 -2.99 -47.64
N ASP A 184 -5.75 -4.24 -47.29
CA ASP A 184 -6.14 -5.30 -48.24
C ASP A 184 -7.60 -5.15 -48.74
N GLY A 185 -8.32 -4.11 -48.30
CA GLY A 185 -9.69 -3.81 -48.73
C GLY A 185 -10.74 -4.77 -48.19
N ARG A 186 -10.43 -5.52 -47.13
CA ARG A 186 -11.38 -6.44 -46.46
C ARG A 186 -12.30 -5.71 -45.48
N ILE A 187 -11.78 -4.65 -44.87
CA ILE A 187 -12.55 -3.72 -44.02
C ILE A 187 -12.43 -2.32 -44.63
N ALA A 188 -13.54 -1.57 -44.64
CA ALA A 188 -13.51 -0.20 -45.11
C ALA A 188 -12.65 0.68 -44.17
N PRO A 189 -11.78 1.55 -44.70
CA PRO A 189 -10.93 2.42 -43.86
C PRO A 189 -11.69 3.33 -42.88
N LYS A 190 -12.96 3.66 -43.19
CA LYS A 190 -13.84 4.49 -42.35
C LYS A 190 -14.84 3.70 -41.50
N ASP A 191 -14.76 2.37 -41.49
CA ASP A 191 -15.61 1.53 -40.65
C ASP A 191 -14.97 1.29 -39.28
N ASP A 192 -15.02 2.33 -38.44
CA ASP A 192 -14.45 2.32 -37.09
C ASP A 192 -15.09 1.25 -36.19
N LYS A 193 -16.35 0.87 -36.47
CA LYS A 193 -17.09 -0.13 -35.68
C LYS A 193 -16.52 -1.52 -35.92
N THR A 194 -16.36 -1.92 -37.17
CA THR A 194 -15.81 -3.24 -37.52
C THR A 194 -14.33 -3.33 -37.15
N GLN A 195 -13.55 -2.27 -37.38
CA GLN A 195 -12.15 -2.22 -36.93
C GLN A 195 -12.05 -2.35 -35.41
N GLY A 196 -12.86 -1.62 -34.64
CA GLY A 196 -12.90 -1.70 -33.18
C GLY A 196 -13.36 -3.06 -32.66
N PHE A 197 -14.28 -3.74 -33.36
CA PHE A 197 -14.73 -5.09 -33.01
C PHE A 197 -13.59 -6.11 -33.10
N TYR A 198 -12.91 -6.20 -34.24
CA TYR A 198 -11.80 -7.14 -34.42
C TYR A 198 -10.58 -6.80 -33.56
N LYS A 199 -10.24 -5.50 -33.39
CA LYS A 199 -9.15 -5.09 -32.50
C LYS A 199 -9.35 -5.61 -31.08
N ARG A 200 -10.58 -5.51 -30.53
CA ARG A 200 -10.89 -6.02 -29.18
C ARG A 200 -10.80 -7.53 -29.07
N LEU A 201 -11.34 -8.28 -30.03
CA LEU A 201 -11.32 -9.75 -29.96
C LEU A 201 -9.92 -10.32 -30.10
N ILE A 202 -9.12 -9.78 -31.03
CA ILE A 202 -7.73 -10.22 -31.23
C ILE A 202 -6.86 -9.84 -30.02
N ALA A 203 -7.04 -8.64 -29.46
CA ALA A 203 -6.34 -8.23 -28.24
C ALA A 203 -6.74 -9.09 -27.01
N ALA A 204 -7.95 -9.62 -26.99
CA ALA A 204 -8.42 -10.56 -25.96
C ALA A 204 -7.91 -12.01 -26.17
N GLY A 205 -7.21 -12.29 -27.27
CA GLY A 205 -6.66 -13.62 -27.57
C GLY A 205 -7.63 -14.59 -28.22
N ASP A 206 -8.72 -14.10 -28.82
CA ASP A 206 -9.65 -14.93 -29.58
C ASP A 206 -8.97 -15.46 -30.86
N ALA A 207 -8.75 -16.78 -30.91
CA ALA A 207 -8.08 -17.44 -32.02
C ALA A 207 -8.89 -17.43 -33.32
N ASP A 208 -10.22 -17.43 -33.22
CA ASP A 208 -11.12 -17.48 -34.37
C ASP A 208 -11.26 -16.09 -35.00
N ALA A 209 -11.08 -15.02 -34.22
CA ALA A 209 -11.18 -13.64 -34.70
C ALA A 209 -10.14 -13.30 -35.78
N GLU A 210 -8.91 -13.81 -35.67
CA GLU A 210 -7.88 -13.59 -36.69
C GLU A 210 -8.20 -14.33 -38.00
N GLU A 211 -8.71 -15.55 -37.91
CA GLU A 211 -9.09 -16.34 -39.08
C GLU A 211 -10.34 -15.77 -39.75
N ALA A 212 -11.32 -15.35 -38.97
CA ALA A 212 -12.49 -14.63 -39.44
C ALA A 212 -12.09 -13.34 -40.19
N LEU A 213 -11.12 -12.60 -39.67
CA LEU A 213 -10.60 -11.39 -40.34
C LEU A 213 -9.96 -11.72 -41.70
N LYS A 214 -9.22 -12.83 -41.80
CA LYS A 214 -8.57 -13.31 -43.05
C LYS A 214 -9.54 -13.94 -44.05
N THR A 215 -10.76 -14.25 -43.68
CA THR A 215 -11.78 -14.84 -44.57
C THR A 215 -12.78 -13.81 -45.09
N LEU A 216 -12.78 -12.58 -44.55
CA LEU A 216 -13.63 -11.50 -45.05
C LEU A 216 -13.41 -11.22 -46.55
N PRO A 217 -14.48 -11.14 -47.37
CA PRO A 217 -14.33 -10.83 -48.78
C PRO A 217 -13.79 -9.41 -48.97
N LYS A 218 -12.92 -9.21 -49.96
CA LYS A 218 -12.48 -7.86 -50.31
C LYS A 218 -13.67 -7.10 -50.88
N GLN A 219 -13.89 -5.88 -50.41
CA GLN A 219 -15.04 -5.04 -50.80
C GLN A 219 -15.07 -4.71 -52.30
N HIS A 220 -13.94 -4.87 -53.00
CA HIS A 220 -13.81 -4.66 -54.44
C HIS A 220 -13.39 -5.92 -55.22
N ALA A 221 -13.47 -7.12 -54.60
CA ALA A 221 -13.18 -8.36 -55.29
C ALA A 221 -14.12 -8.53 -56.49
N GLY A 222 -13.57 -8.57 -57.71
CA GLY A 222 -14.34 -8.74 -58.94
C GLY A 222 -14.91 -7.45 -59.55
N LEU A 223 -14.58 -6.27 -58.98
CA LEU A 223 -14.89 -4.96 -59.59
C LEU A 223 -13.82 -4.50 -60.60
N ASP A 224 -12.99 -5.42 -61.12
CA ASP A 224 -11.95 -5.15 -62.13
C ASP A 224 -12.51 -4.64 -63.47
N LYS A 225 -13.83 -4.67 -63.64
CA LYS A 225 -14.54 -4.05 -64.75
C LYS A 225 -15.37 -2.88 -64.21
N PRO A 226 -15.31 -1.69 -64.82
CA PRO A 226 -16.12 -0.56 -64.39
C PRO A 226 -17.61 -0.94 -64.45
N VAL A 227 -18.26 -1.00 -63.29
CA VAL A 227 -19.70 -1.27 -63.15
C VAL A 227 -20.53 -0.04 -63.54
N ILE A 228 -19.89 1.12 -63.64
CA ILE A 228 -20.44 2.34 -64.23
C ILE A 228 -19.47 2.78 -65.33
N VAL A 229 -19.87 2.57 -66.58
CA VAL A 229 -19.25 3.28 -67.71
C VAL A 229 -19.66 4.74 -67.53
N ALA A 230 -18.70 5.63 -67.25
CA ALA A 230 -18.95 7.06 -67.25
C ALA A 230 -19.39 7.46 -68.67
N GLY A 231 -20.70 7.57 -68.87
CA GLY A 231 -21.32 7.74 -70.18
C GLY A 231 -21.91 6.45 -70.73
N ALA A 232 -23.06 6.02 -70.20
CA ALA A 232 -24.04 5.44 -71.10
C ALA A 232 -24.36 6.55 -72.12
N ASP A 233 -24.07 6.29 -73.38
CA ASP A 233 -24.19 7.22 -74.50
C ASP A 233 -25.46 8.08 -74.40
N LYS A 234 -25.29 9.36 -74.04
CA LYS A 234 -26.31 10.38 -74.31
C LYS A 234 -26.65 10.46 -75.81
N ALA A 235 -25.81 9.89 -76.68
CA ALA A 235 -26.05 9.79 -78.12
C ALA A 235 -27.29 8.95 -78.49
N ALA A 236 -27.67 7.94 -77.67
CA ALA A 236 -28.84 7.11 -77.97
C ALA A 236 -30.16 7.85 -77.68
N VAL A 237 -30.21 8.64 -76.60
CA VAL A 237 -31.42 9.40 -76.21
C VAL A 237 -31.65 10.61 -77.13
N THR A 238 -30.59 11.25 -77.64
CA THR A 238 -30.72 12.35 -78.62
C THR A 238 -31.30 11.91 -79.96
N ASN A 239 -31.07 10.66 -80.39
CA ASN A 239 -31.58 10.16 -81.67
C ASN A 239 -33.11 9.96 -81.68
N ILE A 240 -33.70 9.58 -80.54
CA ILE A 240 -35.15 9.35 -80.42
C ILE A 240 -35.92 10.67 -80.57
N ASP A 241 -35.46 11.73 -79.91
CA ASP A 241 -36.13 13.03 -79.98
C ASP A 241 -35.95 13.74 -81.32
N GLU A 242 -34.82 13.54 -82.00
CA GLU A 242 -34.63 14.03 -83.36
C GLU A 242 -35.52 13.29 -84.37
N LYS A 243 -35.63 11.96 -84.26
CA LYS A 243 -36.56 11.18 -85.10
C LYS A 243 -38.02 11.53 -84.83
N ALA A 244 -38.41 11.67 -83.56
CA ALA A 244 -39.76 12.08 -83.20
C ALA A 244 -40.10 13.47 -83.78
N LYS A 245 -39.17 14.43 -83.71
CA LYS A 245 -39.33 15.74 -84.36
C LYS A 245 -39.42 15.63 -85.89
N ALA A 246 -38.63 14.76 -86.52
CA ALA A 246 -38.70 14.53 -87.96
C ALA A 246 -40.05 13.93 -88.39
N MET A 247 -40.62 13.00 -87.62
CA MET A 247 -41.94 12.42 -87.88
C MET A 247 -43.07 13.45 -87.76
N ILE A 248 -42.98 14.36 -86.78
CA ILE A 248 -43.91 15.49 -86.67
C ILE A 248 -43.77 16.43 -87.87
N ALA A 249 -42.53 16.74 -88.28
CA ALA A 249 -42.27 17.60 -89.44
C ALA A 249 -42.74 16.97 -90.77
N ALA A 250 -42.72 15.64 -90.87
CA ALA A 250 -43.22 14.88 -92.03
C ALA A 250 -44.75 14.69 -92.01
N GLY A 251 -45.44 15.08 -90.92
CA GLY A 251 -46.89 14.90 -90.77
C GLY A 251 -47.31 13.48 -90.40
N GLU A 252 -46.38 12.64 -89.97
CA GLU A 252 -46.60 11.24 -89.57
C GLU A 252 -47.11 11.10 -88.12
N ALA A 253 -46.98 12.16 -87.31
CA ALA A 253 -47.49 12.24 -85.94
C ALA A 253 -47.88 13.68 -85.58
N LYS A 254 -48.84 13.86 -84.66
CA LYS A 254 -49.35 15.19 -84.29
C LYS A 254 -48.58 15.85 -83.16
N ASP A 255 -47.96 15.05 -82.29
CA ASP A 255 -47.16 15.51 -81.17
C ASP A 255 -46.03 14.52 -80.84
N MET A 256 -45.18 14.90 -79.87
CA MET A 256 -44.01 14.12 -79.48
C MET A 256 -44.37 12.78 -78.83
N ASP A 257 -45.52 12.68 -78.18
CA ASP A 257 -45.92 11.46 -77.49
C ASP A 257 -46.46 10.44 -78.49
N GLU A 258 -47.25 10.89 -79.48
CA GLU A 258 -47.67 10.07 -80.62
C GLU A 258 -46.45 9.64 -81.46
N ALA A 259 -45.52 10.55 -81.74
CA ALA A 259 -44.31 10.25 -82.52
C ALA A 259 -43.40 9.22 -81.83
N ARG A 260 -43.20 9.35 -80.52
CA ARG A 260 -42.45 8.36 -79.72
C ARG A 260 -43.19 7.03 -79.67
N GLY A 261 -44.52 7.04 -79.53
CA GLY A 261 -45.34 5.84 -79.54
C GLY A 261 -45.22 5.05 -80.84
N VAL A 262 -45.29 5.72 -82.00
CA VAL A 262 -45.12 5.09 -83.31
C VAL A 262 -43.68 4.57 -83.49
N PHE A 263 -42.68 5.36 -83.09
CA PHE A 263 -41.28 4.95 -83.18
C PHE A 263 -41.01 3.67 -82.35
N PHE A 264 -41.47 3.63 -81.09
CA PHE A 264 -41.31 2.47 -80.21
C PHE A 264 -42.13 1.25 -80.65
N ALA A 265 -43.25 1.44 -81.35
CA ALA A 265 -43.99 0.34 -81.95
C ALA A 265 -43.22 -0.30 -83.13
N SER A 266 -42.41 0.49 -83.84
CA SER A 266 -41.60 0.02 -84.97
C SER A 266 -40.23 -0.54 -84.57
N ASP A 267 -39.69 -0.16 -83.40
CA ASP A 267 -38.39 -0.57 -82.89
C ASP A 267 -38.46 -0.94 -81.40
N ALA A 268 -38.70 -2.23 -81.14
CA ALA A 268 -38.85 -2.76 -79.79
C ALA A 268 -37.55 -2.70 -78.96
N ASP A 269 -36.38 -2.70 -79.61
CA ASP A 269 -35.10 -2.61 -78.91
C ASP A 269 -34.80 -1.16 -78.50
N ALA A 270 -35.19 -0.17 -79.30
CA ALA A 270 -35.15 1.23 -78.91
C ALA A 270 -36.02 1.52 -77.68
N TYR A 271 -37.20 0.89 -77.57
CA TYR A 271 -38.06 1.03 -76.39
C TYR A 271 -37.43 0.46 -75.11
N ARG A 272 -36.74 -0.70 -75.22
CA ARG A 272 -36.02 -1.30 -74.09
C ARG A 272 -34.86 -0.43 -73.62
N GLN A 273 -34.11 0.16 -74.56
CA GLN A 273 -33.01 1.07 -74.24
C GLN A 273 -33.53 2.35 -73.56
N TYR A 274 -34.65 2.90 -74.03
CA TYR A 274 -35.30 4.06 -73.41
C TYR A 274 -35.75 3.78 -71.97
N LEU A 275 -36.44 2.65 -71.72
CA LEU A 275 -36.83 2.25 -70.37
C LEU A 275 -35.63 2.01 -69.44
N ALA A 276 -34.52 1.48 -69.98
CA ALA A 276 -33.29 1.31 -69.22
C ALA A 276 -32.64 2.64 -68.83
N SER A 277 -32.83 3.70 -69.64
CA SER A 277 -32.29 5.04 -69.35
C SER A 277 -33.09 5.84 -68.31
N LEU A 278 -34.32 5.41 -67.99
CA LEU A 278 -35.18 6.07 -66.99
C LEU A 278 -34.96 5.57 -65.55
N LYS A 279 -34.13 4.54 -65.36
CA LYS A 279 -33.79 3.94 -64.04
C LYS A 279 -32.41 4.38 -63.59
#